data_AF-A0A7C4WEN0-F1
#
_entry.id   AF-A0A7C4WEN0-F1
#
_cell.length_a   1.000
_cell.length_b   1.000
_cell.length_c   1.000
_cell.angle_alpha   90.00
_cell.angle_beta   90.00
_cell.angle_gamma   90.00
#
_symmetry.space_group_name_H-M   'P 1'
#
loop_
_entity.id
_entity.type
_entity.pdbx_description
1 polymer ?
#
loop_
_entity_poly.entity_id
_entity_poly.type
_entity_poly.pdbx_seq_one_letter_code
_entity_poly.pdbx_strand_id
1 'polypeptide(L)'
;MTERPNRRRGLWIGYILFSVFGLMAIIGGVLTAIRPPSPWIALASTVAGLALAGALGVGYALRGLQSARYYLDRNGLTITWWPAVHVIPIHAIRELRPGPASRKAIRRWRGMRWPGFYAGHAWAVEENRPVLFFATEDLPRQLWVITEAAIYAISPPDPQRFLEAFAQRAALGPTQRLQQTTLFPEWRQRALWGDRAAWALIILA
;
A
#
# COMPACT_ATOMS: atom_id res chain seq x y z
N MET A 1 6.59 20.03 -5.26
CA MET A 1 5.47 20.15 -4.32
C MET A 1 5.34 18.85 -3.55
N THR A 2 5.29 18.90 -2.22
CA THR A 2 5.23 17.70 -1.37
C THR A 2 3.89 17.66 -0.66
N GLU A 3 3.12 16.59 -0.88
CA GLU A 3 1.85 16.37 -0.20
C GLU A 3 1.89 15.10 0.64
N ARG A 4 1.19 15.13 1.78
CA ARG A 4 1.03 13.99 2.66
C ARG A 4 -0.43 13.62 2.71
N PRO A 5 -0.82 12.37 2.37
CA PRO A 5 -2.22 11.97 2.42
C PRO A 5 -2.79 12.08 3.84
N ASN A 6 -4.10 12.24 3.95
CA ASN A 6 -4.79 12.23 5.24
C ASN A 6 -4.81 10.81 5.83
N ARG A 7 -3.77 10.49 6.57
CA ARG A 7 -3.55 9.20 7.21
C ARG A 7 -4.21 9.03 8.57
N ARG A 8 -4.90 10.05 9.12
CA ARG A 8 -5.40 10.03 10.51
C ARG A 8 -6.35 8.86 10.72
N ARG A 9 -7.36 8.70 9.86
CA ARG A 9 -8.35 7.60 9.96
C ARG A 9 -7.67 6.23 9.83
N GLY A 10 -6.81 6.08 8.83
CA GLY A 10 -6.10 4.81 8.56
C GLY A 10 -5.17 4.41 9.69
N LEU A 11 -4.46 5.36 10.31
CA LEU A 11 -3.60 5.10 11.46
C LEU A 11 -4.40 4.70 12.70
N TRP A 12 -5.48 5.42 13.00
CA TRP A 12 -6.33 5.11 14.15
C TRP A 12 -6.90 3.68 14.07
N ILE A 13 -7.49 3.31 12.94
CA ILE A 13 -8.03 1.96 12.74
C ILE A 13 -6.91 0.91 12.75
N GLY A 14 -5.78 1.21 12.10
CA GLY A 14 -4.64 0.30 12.08
C GLY A 14 -4.05 0.06 13.49
N TYR A 15 -3.96 1.09 14.34
CA TYR A 15 -3.51 0.90 15.72
C TYR A 15 -4.49 0.09 16.56
N ILE A 16 -5.81 0.28 16.37
CA ILE A 16 -6.82 -0.55 17.04
C ILE A 16 -6.65 -2.02 16.63
N LEU A 17 -6.55 -2.30 15.33
CA LEU A 17 -6.33 -3.66 14.83
C LEU A 17 -5.03 -4.25 15.36
N PHE A 18 -3.94 -3.47 15.36
CA PHE A 18 -2.65 -3.90 15.89
C PHE A 18 -2.74 -4.25 17.37
N SER A 19 -3.40 -3.41 18.17
CA SER A 19 -3.59 -3.66 19.61
C SER A 19 -4.46 -4.87 19.89
N VAL A 20 -5.55 -5.08 19.13
CA VAL A 20 -6.43 -6.25 19.28
C VAL A 20 -5.69 -7.54 18.96
N PHE A 21 -5.00 -7.59 17.82
CA PHE A 21 -4.19 -8.75 17.43
C PHE A 21 -3.04 -9.00 18.40
N GLY A 22 -2.34 -7.94 18.82
CA GLY A 22 -1.27 -8.02 19.80
C GLY A 22 -1.76 -8.56 21.15
N LEU A 23 -2.91 -8.09 21.63
CA LEU A 23 -3.50 -8.56 22.89
C LEU A 23 -3.93 -10.03 22.79
N MET A 24 -4.57 -10.44 21.69
CA MET A 24 -4.93 -11.84 21.45
C MET A 24 -3.69 -12.75 21.42
N ALA A 25 -2.61 -12.31 20.77
CA ALA A 25 -1.35 -13.05 20.70
C ALA A 25 -0.71 -13.19 22.09
N ILE A 26 -0.69 -12.11 22.88
CA ILE A 26 -0.14 -12.12 24.25
C ILE A 26 -0.97 -13.03 25.15
N ILE A 27 -2.30 -12.88 25.18
CA ILE A 27 -3.19 -13.68 26.03
C ILE A 27 -3.04 -15.16 25.67
N GLY A 28 -3.13 -15.50 24.37
CA GLY A 28 -3.00 -16.88 23.92
C GLY A 28 -1.63 -17.46 24.26
N GLY A 29 -0.55 -16.70 24.05
CA GLY A 29 0.81 -17.13 24.40
C GLY A 29 1.00 -17.34 25.91
N VAL A 30 0.46 -16.46 26.75
CA VAL A 30 0.48 -16.62 28.21
C VAL A 30 -0.30 -17.86 28.64
N LEU A 31 -1.49 -18.10 28.08
CA LEU A 31 -2.27 -19.30 28.37
C LEU A 31 -1.51 -20.58 28.01
N THR A 32 -0.83 -20.59 26.87
CA THR A 32 0.02 -21.71 26.44
C THR A 32 1.20 -21.94 27.37
N ALA A 33 1.78 -20.88 27.94
CA ALA A 33 2.95 -20.98 28.82
C ALA A 33 2.60 -21.49 30.23
N ILE A 34 1.40 -21.16 30.76
CA ILE A 34 1.04 -21.44 32.16
C ILE A 34 0.12 -22.65 32.33
N ARG A 35 -0.53 -23.14 31.28
CA ARG A 35 -1.52 -24.22 31.37
C ARG A 35 -0.95 -25.54 30.82
N PRO A 36 -1.34 -26.70 31.38
CA PRO A 36 -0.90 -28.01 30.90
C PRO A 36 -1.42 -28.27 29.48
N PRO A 37 -0.69 -28.99 28.62
CA PRO A 37 -1.09 -29.22 27.23
C PRO A 37 -2.46 -29.89 27.15
N SER A 38 -3.39 -29.26 26.43
CA SER A 38 -4.73 -29.77 26.16
C SER A 38 -5.20 -29.34 24.76
N PRO A 39 -6.22 -30.00 24.18
CA PRO A 39 -6.74 -29.61 22.86
C PRO A 39 -7.17 -28.14 22.78
N TRP A 40 -7.74 -27.59 23.86
CA TRP A 40 -8.13 -26.18 23.93
C TRP A 40 -6.95 -25.23 23.92
N ILE A 41 -5.84 -25.62 24.55
CA ILE A 41 -4.61 -24.82 24.56
C ILE A 41 -3.91 -24.91 23.22
N ALA A 42 -3.93 -26.07 22.55
CA ALA A 42 -3.44 -26.17 21.17
C ALA A 42 -4.21 -25.23 20.23
N LEU A 43 -5.55 -25.16 20.38
CA LEU A 43 -6.37 -24.18 19.66
C LEU A 43 -6.00 -22.74 20.03
N ALA A 44 -5.87 -22.42 21.32
CA ALA A 44 -5.48 -21.09 21.78
C ALA A 44 -4.11 -20.66 21.24
N SER A 45 -3.12 -21.56 21.23
CA SER A 45 -1.80 -21.34 20.64
C SER A 45 -1.88 -21.05 19.14
N THR A 46 -2.75 -21.77 18.43
CA THR A 46 -2.95 -21.57 16.98
C THR A 46 -3.55 -20.20 16.72
N VAL A 47 -4.57 -19.82 17.48
CA VAL A 47 -5.19 -18.49 17.42
C VAL A 47 -4.17 -17.40 17.79
N ALA A 48 -3.32 -17.63 18.79
CA ALA A 48 -2.26 -16.72 19.20
C ALA A 48 -1.23 -16.51 18.08
N GLY A 49 -0.80 -17.58 17.41
CA GLY A 49 0.12 -17.53 16.28
C GLY A 49 -0.48 -16.77 15.09
N LEU A 50 -1.75 -17.03 14.75
CA LEU A 50 -2.46 -16.29 13.71
C LEU A 50 -2.64 -14.81 14.07
N ALA A 51 -2.95 -14.51 15.34
CA ALA A 51 -3.05 -13.15 15.84
C ALA A 51 -1.71 -12.42 15.78
N LEU A 52 -0.60 -13.09 16.13
CA LEU A 52 0.75 -12.54 16.00
C LEU A 52 1.08 -12.21 14.53
N ALA A 53 0.82 -13.15 13.61
CA ALA A 53 1.00 -12.92 12.19
C ALA A 53 0.13 -11.74 11.68
N GLY A 54 -1.11 -11.64 12.16
CA GLY A 54 -2.01 -10.51 11.91
C GLY A 54 -1.44 -9.18 12.41
N ALA A 55 -0.94 -9.14 13.65
CA ALA A 55 -0.32 -7.96 14.24
C ALA A 55 0.92 -7.52 13.43
N LEU A 56 1.78 -8.45 13.04
CA LEU A 56 2.95 -8.16 12.20
C LEU A 56 2.54 -7.60 10.83
N GLY A 57 1.52 -8.18 10.19
CA GLY A 57 0.98 -7.69 8.91
C GLY A 57 0.40 -6.28 9.02
N VAL A 58 -0.38 -6.00 10.08
CA VAL A 58 -0.90 -4.66 10.36
C VAL A 58 0.22 -3.67 10.67
N GLY A 59 1.22 -4.06 11.46
CA GLY A 59 2.39 -3.25 11.77
C GLY A 59 3.18 -2.85 10.52
N TYR A 60 3.39 -3.81 9.62
CA TYR A 60 4.01 -3.55 8.31
C TYR A 60 3.20 -2.55 7.48
N ALA A 61 1.87 -2.72 7.42
CA ALA A 61 0.98 -1.81 6.68
C ALA A 61 0.91 -0.40 7.30
N LEU A 62 0.91 -0.30 8.64
CA LEU A 62 1.02 0.96 9.38
C LEU A 62 2.32 1.70 9.03
N ARG A 63 3.45 0.97 8.95
CA ARG A 63 4.73 1.55 8.56
C ARG A 63 4.70 2.11 7.14
N GLY A 64 4.07 1.40 6.21
CA GLY A 64 3.78 1.91 4.86
C GLY A 64 2.98 3.20 4.89
N LEU A 65 1.88 3.24 5.65
CA LEU A 65 1.02 4.44 5.78
C LEU A 65 1.73 5.64 6.44
N GLN A 66 2.60 5.40 7.42
CA GLN A 66 3.38 6.46 8.08
C GLN A 66 4.43 7.09 7.16
N SER A 67 4.91 6.36 6.17
CA SER A 67 5.89 6.82 5.19
C SER A 67 5.26 7.36 3.91
N ALA A 68 3.95 7.21 3.75
CA ALA A 68 3.18 7.66 2.59
C ALA A 68 3.42 9.15 2.31
N ARG A 69 4.02 9.46 1.15
CA ARG A 69 4.27 10.83 0.67
C ARG A 69 4.14 10.86 -0.86
N TYR A 70 3.57 11.95 -1.36
CA TYR A 70 3.54 12.26 -2.79
C TYR A 70 4.42 13.48 -3.05
N TYR A 71 5.37 13.34 -3.95
CA TYR A 71 6.24 14.43 -4.36
C TYR A 71 6.07 14.67 -5.85
N LEU A 72 5.51 15.82 -6.21
CA LEU A 72 5.31 16.23 -7.58
C LEU A 72 6.37 17.29 -7.96
N ASP A 73 7.23 16.95 -8.91
CA ASP A 73 8.26 17.84 -9.46
C ASP A 73 8.04 18.10 -10.95
N ARG A 74 8.83 18.97 -11.58
CA ARG A 74 8.82 19.23 -13.04
C ARG A 74 9.09 17.97 -13.88
N ASN A 75 9.77 17.03 -13.24
CA ASN A 75 10.32 15.83 -13.83
C ASN A 75 9.37 14.62 -13.73
N GLY A 76 8.52 14.60 -12.70
CA GLY A 76 7.61 13.49 -12.46
C GLY A 76 6.98 13.49 -11.07
N LEU A 77 6.13 12.50 -10.86
CA LEU A 77 5.47 12.19 -9.60
C LEU A 77 6.21 11.04 -8.91
N THR A 78 6.73 11.28 -7.71
CA THR A 78 7.30 10.26 -6.84
C THR A 78 6.31 9.90 -5.73
N ILE A 79 5.90 8.64 -5.70
CA ILE A 79 5.05 8.07 -4.66
C ILE A 79 5.94 7.26 -3.73
N THR A 80 6.10 7.73 -2.49
CA THR A 80 6.81 7.00 -1.45
C THR A 80 5.80 6.24 -0.61
N TRP A 81 5.94 4.92 -0.53
CA TRP A 81 5.11 4.06 0.29
C TRP A 81 5.96 2.90 0.82
N TRP A 82 6.49 3.05 2.03
CA TRP A 82 7.58 2.18 2.48
C TRP A 82 7.23 0.70 2.33
N PRO A 83 8.15 -0.09 1.77
CA PRO A 83 9.47 0.33 1.29
C PRO A 83 9.52 0.71 -0.20
N ALA A 84 8.42 0.65 -0.94
CA ALA A 84 8.41 0.98 -2.36
C ALA A 84 8.47 2.50 -2.62
N VAL A 85 9.24 2.90 -3.61
CA VAL A 85 9.24 4.27 -4.16
C VAL A 85 8.96 4.16 -5.66
N HIS A 86 7.83 4.71 -6.10
CA HIS A 86 7.46 4.73 -7.51
C HIS A 86 7.75 6.11 -8.09
N VAL A 87 8.62 6.17 -9.09
CA VAL A 87 8.93 7.41 -9.81
C VAL A 87 8.26 7.34 -11.18
N ILE A 88 7.27 8.21 -11.38
CA ILE A 88 6.45 8.28 -12.59
C ILE A 88 6.83 9.56 -13.34
N PRO A 89 7.50 9.46 -14.50
CA PRO A 89 7.89 10.61 -15.29
C PRO A 89 6.67 11.39 -15.77
N ILE A 90 6.76 12.73 -15.82
CA ILE A 90 5.61 13.56 -16.18
C ILE A 90 5.09 13.27 -17.60
N HIS A 91 5.97 12.91 -18.53
CA HIS A 91 5.62 12.55 -19.91
C HIS A 91 4.98 11.16 -20.04
N ALA A 92 5.15 10.29 -19.04
CA ALA A 92 4.52 8.98 -19.02
C ALA A 92 3.06 9.04 -18.52
N ILE A 93 2.67 10.17 -17.91
CA ILE A 93 1.31 10.41 -17.44
C ILE A 93 0.47 10.84 -18.63
N ARG A 94 -0.40 9.94 -19.10
CA ARG A 94 -1.31 10.21 -20.21
C ARG A 94 -2.53 11.00 -19.76
N GLU A 95 -3.05 10.65 -18.60
CA GLU A 95 -4.30 11.20 -18.08
C GLU A 95 -4.33 11.14 -16.55
N LEU A 96 -4.96 12.15 -15.96
CA LEU A 96 -5.33 12.20 -14.55
C LEU A 96 -6.84 12.33 -14.47
N ARG A 97 -7.48 11.35 -13.83
CA ARG A 97 -8.94 11.37 -13.66
C ARG A 97 -9.36 10.83 -12.30
N PRO A 98 -10.57 11.19 -11.82
CA PRO A 98 -11.12 10.58 -10.62
C PRO A 98 -11.21 9.05 -10.75
N GLY A 99 -11.03 8.35 -9.63
CA GLY A 99 -11.22 6.91 -9.58
C GLY A 99 -12.67 6.50 -9.85
N PRO A 100 -12.89 5.23 -10.22
CA PRO A 100 -14.21 4.75 -10.62
C PRO A 100 -15.19 4.80 -9.44
N ALA A 101 -16.44 5.15 -9.75
CA ALA A 101 -17.52 5.19 -8.77
C ALA A 101 -17.83 3.80 -8.19
N SER A 102 -17.62 2.74 -8.98
CA SER A 102 -17.96 1.37 -8.63
C SER A 102 -16.74 0.48 -8.52
N ARG A 103 -16.73 -0.38 -7.49
CA ARG A 103 -15.73 -1.44 -7.34
C ARG A 103 -15.76 -2.47 -8.47
N LYS A 104 -16.86 -2.56 -9.23
CA LYS A 104 -16.96 -3.46 -10.40
C LYS A 104 -15.95 -3.12 -11.49
N ALA A 105 -15.44 -1.89 -11.51
CA ALA A 105 -14.36 -1.46 -12.41
C ALA A 105 -13.01 -2.14 -12.12
N ILE A 106 -12.89 -2.82 -10.98
CA ILE A 106 -11.65 -3.45 -10.54
C ILE A 106 -11.88 -4.95 -10.28
N ARG A 107 -10.97 -5.80 -10.78
CA ARG A 107 -10.93 -7.24 -10.54
C ARG A 107 -9.63 -7.66 -9.87
N ARG A 108 -9.64 -8.85 -9.26
CA ARG A 108 -8.45 -9.51 -8.69
C ARG A 108 -7.70 -8.63 -7.68
N TRP A 109 -8.43 -7.96 -6.78
CA TRP A 109 -7.84 -7.19 -5.70
C TRP A 109 -6.91 -8.06 -4.84
N ARG A 110 -5.68 -7.61 -4.64
CA ARG A 110 -4.69 -8.21 -3.74
C ARG A 110 -3.97 -7.11 -2.97
N GLY A 111 -4.05 -7.19 -1.66
CA GLY A 111 -3.48 -6.17 -0.78
C GLY A 111 -4.36 -5.97 0.42
N MET A 112 -4.04 -4.93 1.18
CA MET A 112 -4.63 -4.68 2.48
C MET A 112 -5.42 -3.39 2.44
N ARG A 113 -6.62 -3.44 3.02
CA ARG A 113 -7.59 -2.36 2.95
C ARG A 113 -8.37 -2.25 4.25
N TRP A 114 -8.43 -1.04 4.77
CA TRP A 114 -9.36 -0.64 5.82
C TRP A 114 -9.70 0.84 5.65
N PRO A 115 -10.73 1.38 6.31
CA PRO A 115 -11.08 2.79 6.13
C PRO A 115 -9.89 3.70 6.44
N GLY A 116 -9.49 4.56 5.49
CA GLY A 116 -8.28 5.37 5.65
C GLY A 116 -6.98 4.73 5.13
N PHE A 117 -7.02 3.49 4.60
CA PHE A 117 -5.86 2.78 4.07
C PHE A 117 -6.26 1.89 2.89
N TYR A 118 -5.66 2.16 1.74
CA TYR A 118 -5.95 1.47 0.49
C TYR A 118 -4.62 1.18 -0.22
N ALA A 119 -4.00 0.05 0.10
CA ALA A 119 -2.70 -0.34 -0.45
C ALA A 119 -2.73 -1.74 -1.06
N GLY A 120 -2.38 -1.85 -2.33
CA GLY A 120 -2.44 -3.12 -3.03
C GLY A 120 -2.31 -3.00 -4.53
N HIS A 121 -2.61 -4.09 -5.22
CA HIS A 121 -2.68 -4.15 -6.66
C HIS A 121 -3.99 -4.81 -7.09
N ALA A 122 -4.50 -4.37 -8.23
CA ALA A 122 -5.67 -4.98 -8.85
C ALA A 122 -5.63 -4.79 -10.37
N TRP A 123 -6.68 -5.24 -11.05
CA TRP A 123 -6.82 -5.10 -12.49
C TRP A 123 -7.99 -4.18 -12.82
N ALA A 124 -7.73 -3.08 -13.53
CA ALA A 124 -8.75 -2.22 -14.09
C ALA A 124 -9.38 -2.91 -15.31
N VAL A 125 -10.70 -3.09 -15.27
CA VAL A 125 -11.45 -3.82 -16.32
C VAL A 125 -11.55 -3.02 -17.60
N GLU A 126 -11.83 -1.72 -17.48
CA GLU A 126 -12.08 -0.83 -18.62
C GLU A 126 -10.76 -0.47 -19.34
N GLU A 127 -9.71 -0.17 -18.58
CA GLU A 127 -8.40 0.20 -19.15
C GLU A 127 -7.55 -1.03 -19.51
N ASN A 128 -8.00 -2.22 -19.10
CA ASN A 128 -7.29 -3.50 -19.21
C ASN A 128 -5.83 -3.42 -18.73
N ARG A 129 -5.62 -2.81 -17.56
CA ARG A 129 -4.28 -2.51 -17.00
C ARG A 129 -4.19 -2.82 -15.51
N PRO A 130 -2.98 -3.08 -14.98
CA PRO A 130 -2.77 -3.18 -13.55
C PRO A 130 -2.95 -1.82 -12.88
N VAL A 131 -3.60 -1.82 -11.72
CA VAL A 131 -3.79 -0.65 -10.85
C VAL A 131 -3.02 -0.88 -9.55
N LEU A 132 -2.09 0.01 -9.24
CA LEU A 132 -1.38 0.06 -7.97
C LEU A 132 -2.02 1.11 -7.08
N PHE A 133 -2.46 0.70 -5.91
CA PHE A 133 -3.14 1.57 -4.97
C PHE A 133 -2.18 1.98 -3.87
N PHE A 134 -2.08 3.29 -3.67
CA PHE A 134 -1.35 3.95 -2.61
C PHE A 134 -2.20 5.10 -2.11
N ALA A 135 -3.40 4.80 -1.60
CA ALA A 135 -4.39 5.80 -1.26
C ALA A 135 -4.88 5.64 0.19
N THR A 136 -5.45 6.70 0.73
CA THR A 136 -6.09 6.76 2.06
C THR A 136 -7.58 7.03 1.97
N GLU A 137 -8.11 7.34 0.78
CA GLU A 137 -9.52 7.62 0.54
C GLU A 137 -10.19 6.48 -0.25
N ASP A 138 -11.52 6.47 -0.31
CA ASP A 138 -12.30 5.52 -1.12
C ASP A 138 -12.15 5.77 -2.63
N LEU A 139 -12.39 4.75 -3.46
CA LEU A 139 -12.17 4.78 -4.92
C LEU A 139 -12.66 6.06 -5.62
N PRO A 140 -13.88 6.59 -5.37
CA PRO A 140 -14.36 7.77 -6.09
C PRO A 140 -13.62 9.05 -5.72
N ARG A 141 -12.95 9.06 -4.57
CA ARG A 141 -12.15 10.19 -4.05
C ARG A 141 -10.65 10.00 -4.31
N GLN A 142 -10.27 8.92 -4.98
CA GLN A 142 -8.91 8.70 -5.43
C GLN A 142 -8.68 9.42 -6.76
N LEU A 143 -7.45 9.81 -7.02
CA LEU A 143 -6.98 10.31 -8.29
C LEU A 143 -6.19 9.20 -8.97
N TRP A 144 -6.63 8.79 -10.16
CA TRP A 144 -5.97 7.79 -10.97
C TRP A 144 -4.99 8.47 -11.92
N VAL A 145 -3.72 8.14 -11.75
CA VAL A 145 -2.61 8.55 -12.63
C VAL A 145 -2.41 7.45 -13.65
N ILE A 146 -2.86 7.67 -14.88
CA ILE A 146 -2.83 6.66 -15.94
C ILE A 146 -1.51 6.78 -16.71
N THR A 147 -0.75 5.70 -16.76
CA THR A 147 0.48 5.58 -17.54
C THR A 147 0.37 4.42 -18.55
N GLU A 148 1.36 4.28 -19.43
CA GLU A 148 1.40 3.14 -20.35
C GLU A 148 1.50 1.80 -19.61
N ALA A 149 2.32 1.75 -18.56
CA ALA A 149 2.60 0.50 -17.84
C ALA A 149 1.51 0.13 -16.83
N ALA A 150 0.99 1.11 -16.09
CA ALA A 150 0.07 0.88 -14.99
C ALA A 150 -0.74 2.14 -14.62
N ILE A 151 -1.76 1.95 -13.81
CA ILE A 151 -2.54 3.02 -13.19
C ILE A 151 -2.11 3.14 -11.74
N TYR A 152 -1.80 4.35 -11.28
CA TYR A 152 -1.46 4.61 -9.88
C TYR A 152 -2.60 5.38 -9.21
N ALA A 153 -3.25 4.76 -8.23
CA ALA A 153 -4.30 5.39 -7.46
C ALA A 153 -3.72 6.06 -6.21
N ILE A 154 -3.80 7.39 -6.17
CA ILE A 154 -3.33 8.23 -5.07
C ILE A 154 -4.50 9.02 -4.46
N SER A 155 -4.31 9.56 -3.26
CA SER A 155 -5.30 10.44 -2.61
C SER A 155 -4.62 11.69 -2.04
N PRO A 156 -4.26 12.66 -2.91
CA PRO A 156 -3.76 13.96 -2.46
C PRO A 156 -4.80 14.63 -1.54
N PRO A 157 -4.39 15.39 -0.51
CA PRO A 157 -5.31 16.13 0.36
C PRO A 157 -6.17 17.13 -0.40
N ASP A 158 -5.62 17.73 -1.46
CA ASP A 158 -6.28 18.69 -2.33
C ASP A 158 -6.11 18.26 -3.79
N PRO A 159 -7.07 17.47 -4.33
CA PRO A 159 -6.99 16.99 -5.71
C PRO A 159 -6.98 18.12 -6.75
N GLN A 160 -7.68 19.23 -6.50
CA GLN A 160 -7.76 20.35 -7.44
C GLN A 160 -6.41 21.06 -7.55
N ARG A 161 -5.82 21.40 -6.40
CA ARG A 161 -4.47 21.99 -6.35
C ARG A 161 -3.42 21.06 -6.97
N PHE A 162 -3.55 19.75 -6.76
CA PHE A 162 -2.66 18.78 -7.38
C PHE A 162 -2.78 18.79 -8.91
N LEU A 163 -4.00 18.82 -9.44
CA LEU A 163 -4.27 18.89 -10.88
C LEU A 163 -3.75 20.18 -11.51
N GLU A 164 -3.98 21.32 -10.88
CA GLU A 164 -3.45 22.62 -11.34
C GLU A 164 -1.93 22.63 -11.37
N ALA A 165 -1.30 22.15 -10.29
CA ALA A 165 0.15 22.09 -10.18
C ALA A 165 0.76 21.06 -11.15
N PHE A 166 0.02 20.03 -11.56
CA PHE A 166 0.40 19.14 -12.66
C PHE A 166 0.30 19.85 -14.01
N ALA A 167 -0.83 20.51 -14.31
CA ALA A 167 -1.06 21.20 -15.58
C ALA A 167 -0.01 22.29 -15.83
N GLN A 168 0.31 23.10 -14.81
CA GLN A 168 1.36 24.12 -14.88
C GLN A 168 2.74 23.52 -15.21
N ARG A 169 3.07 22.34 -14.68
CA ARG A 169 4.37 21.69 -14.90
C ARG A 169 4.42 20.95 -16.23
N ALA A 170 3.31 20.35 -16.65
CA ALA A 170 3.21 19.69 -17.95
C ALA A 170 3.34 20.71 -19.09
N ALA A 171 2.78 21.92 -18.93
CA ALA A 171 2.87 23.01 -19.91
C ALA A 171 4.30 23.55 -20.13
N LEU A 172 5.19 23.41 -19.15
CA LEU A 172 6.58 23.90 -19.25
C LEU A 172 7.48 23.04 -20.13
N GLY A 173 7.01 21.88 -20.58
CA GLY A 173 7.78 20.95 -21.42
C GLY A 173 8.90 20.22 -20.64
N PRO A 174 9.13 18.93 -20.93
CA PRO A 174 10.13 18.15 -20.19
C PRO A 174 11.56 18.58 -20.56
N THR A 175 12.36 18.95 -19.57
CA THR A 175 13.80 19.25 -19.80
C THR A 175 14.67 17.99 -19.80
N GLN A 176 14.17 16.85 -19.29
CA GLN A 176 14.87 15.57 -19.25
C GLN A 176 13.89 14.39 -19.42
N ARG A 177 14.29 13.37 -20.19
CA ARG A 177 13.57 12.09 -20.32
C ARG A 177 13.93 11.18 -19.16
N LEU A 178 13.17 11.22 -18.07
CA LEU A 178 13.29 10.22 -16.99
C LEU A 178 12.60 8.91 -17.40
N GLN A 179 13.25 7.76 -17.20
CA GLN A 179 12.60 6.46 -17.42
C GLN A 179 11.68 6.12 -16.24
N GLN A 180 10.50 5.56 -16.51
CA GLN A 180 9.56 5.12 -15.48
C GLN A 180 10.20 3.99 -14.65
N THR A 181 10.51 4.28 -13.39
CA THR A 181 11.27 3.36 -12.52
C THR A 181 10.55 3.18 -11.20
N THR A 182 10.39 1.93 -10.76
CA THR A 182 10.02 1.60 -9.39
C THR A 182 11.28 1.22 -8.63
N LEU A 183 11.68 2.07 -7.69
CA LEU A 183 12.81 1.83 -6.82
C LEU A 183 12.30 1.11 -5.56
N PHE A 184 12.69 -0.14 -5.39
CA PHE A 184 12.68 -0.78 -4.07
C PHE A 184 14.01 -0.49 -3.38
N PRO A 185 14.09 -0.47 -2.04
CA PRO A 185 15.38 -0.36 -1.39
C PRO A 185 16.16 -1.65 -1.64
N GLU A 186 17.49 -1.55 -1.72
CA GLU A 186 18.37 -2.64 -2.19
C GLU A 186 18.20 -3.98 -1.45
N TRP A 187 17.77 -3.95 -0.18
CA TRP A 187 17.50 -5.17 0.60
C TRP A 187 16.28 -5.98 0.10
N ARG A 188 15.34 -5.37 -0.63
CA ARG A 188 14.19 -6.03 -1.26
C ARG A 188 14.44 -6.41 -2.73
N GLN A 189 15.41 -5.77 -3.38
CA GLN A 189 15.82 -6.13 -4.76
C GLN A 189 16.59 -7.46 -4.82
N ARG A 190 17.09 -7.96 -3.67
CA ARG A 190 17.67 -9.31 -3.60
C ARG A 190 16.57 -10.36 -3.73
N ALA A 191 16.80 -11.31 -4.63
CA ALA A 191 15.93 -12.42 -5.04
C ALA A 191 15.32 -13.27 -3.89
N LEU A 192 15.77 -13.08 -2.65
CA LEU A 192 15.31 -13.80 -1.47
C LEU A 192 13.81 -13.63 -1.16
N TRP A 193 13.17 -12.53 -1.60
CA TRP A 193 11.75 -12.27 -1.31
C TRP A 193 10.78 -12.81 -2.37
N GLY A 194 11.27 -13.12 -3.58
CA GLY A 194 10.45 -13.68 -4.67
C GLY A 194 10.28 -15.19 -4.59
N ASP A 195 11.08 -15.85 -3.77
CA ASP A 195 11.15 -17.30 -3.72
C ASP A 195 10.21 -17.84 -2.64
N ARG A 196 9.05 -18.36 -3.07
CA ARG A 196 8.05 -18.96 -2.17
C ARG A 196 8.64 -20.17 -1.44
N ALA A 197 9.67 -20.81 -2.00
CA ALA A 197 10.40 -21.90 -1.38
C ALA A 197 11.28 -21.43 -0.20
N ALA A 198 11.91 -20.25 -0.31
CA ALA A 198 12.71 -19.68 0.78
C ALA A 198 11.83 -19.34 1.99
N TRP A 199 10.62 -18.81 1.76
CA TRP A 199 9.64 -18.58 2.82
C TRP A 199 9.11 -19.88 3.43
N ALA A 200 8.90 -20.92 2.62
CA ALA A 200 8.48 -22.22 3.12
C ALA A 200 9.54 -22.84 4.04
N LEU A 201 10.84 -22.73 3.70
CA LEU A 201 11.95 -23.23 4.51
C LEU A 201 12.13 -22.44 5.82
N ILE A 202 11.92 -21.13 5.81
CA ILE A 202 11.98 -20.30 7.03
C ILE A 202 10.80 -20.60 7.99
N ILE A 203 9.65 -21.00 7.44
CA ILE A 203 8.47 -21.37 8.26
C ILE A 203 8.57 -22.82 8.78
N LEU A 204 9.37 -23.68 8.13
CA LEU A 204 9.58 -25.08 8.51
C LEU A 204 10.81 -25.33 9.39
N ALA A 205 11.64 -24.31 9.64
CA ALA A 205 12.81 -24.34 10.51
C ALA A 205 12.51 -23.69 11.87
#